data_AF-A0A9D6XAD4-F1
#
_entry.id   AF-A0A9D6XAD4-F1
#
_cell.length_a   1.000
_cell.length_b   1.000
_cell.length_c   1.000
_cell.angle_alpha   90.00
_cell.angle_beta   90.00
_cell.angle_gamma   90.00
#
_symmetry.space_group_name_H-M   'P 1'
#
loop_
_entity.id
_entity.type
_entity.pdbx_description
1 polymer ?
#
loop_
_entity_poly.entity_id
_entity_poly.type
_entity_poly.pdbx_seq_one_letter_code
_entity_poly.pdbx_strand_id
1 'polypeptide(L)'
;MPSLDVHEPGMPDLQFVLMVVALCTAELPSLNIPHPLRATIFDRCWALAHDGPPPVDPKERVLDLRGGTEVTLEALAVTIRAQLADA
;
A
#
# COMPACT_ATOMS: atom_id res chain seq x y z
N MET A 1 -15.79 -0.49 16.11
CA MET A 1 -15.26 -0.45 14.74
C MET A 1 -13.87 -1.06 14.76
N PRO A 2 -13.54 -2.04 13.90
CA PRO A 2 -12.17 -2.51 13.78
C PRO A 2 -11.33 -1.40 13.15
N SER A 3 -10.44 -0.81 13.94
CA SER A 3 -9.41 0.11 13.44
C SER A 3 -8.18 -0.73 13.13
N LEU A 4 -7.65 -0.60 11.92
CA LEU A 4 -6.35 -1.19 11.61
C LEU A 4 -5.29 -0.37 12.34
N ASP A 5 -4.56 -1.01 13.27
CA ASP A 5 -3.35 -0.43 13.83
C ASP A 5 -2.20 -0.68 12.87
N VAL A 6 -1.89 0.34 12.07
CA VAL A 6 -0.79 0.32 11.09
C VAL A 6 0.58 0.46 11.75
N HIS A 7 0.63 0.70 13.06
CA HIS A 7 1.87 0.95 13.80
C HIS A 7 2.41 -0.28 14.53
N GLU A 8 1.86 -1.49 14.29
CA GLU A 8 2.35 -2.74 14.89
C GLU A 8 3.86 -2.96 14.62
N PRO A 9 4.75 -2.70 15.59
CA PRO A 9 6.18 -2.58 15.35
C PRO A 9 6.86 -3.94 15.12
N GLY A 10 6.14 -5.05 15.29
CA GLY A 10 6.62 -6.40 15.05
C GLY A 10 6.26 -6.98 13.67
N MET A 11 5.49 -6.27 12.85
CA MET A 11 5.05 -6.80 11.55
C MET A 11 6.19 -6.74 10.51
N PRO A 12 6.53 -7.85 9.83
CA PRO A 12 7.50 -7.84 8.74
C PRO A 12 7.05 -6.92 7.59
N ASP A 13 7.99 -6.18 7.00
CA ASP A 13 7.67 -5.18 5.96
C ASP A 13 6.90 -5.78 4.78
N LEU A 14 7.20 -7.01 4.37
CA LEU A 14 6.47 -7.69 3.30
C LEU A 14 4.99 -7.87 3.66
N GLN A 15 4.70 -8.30 4.89
CA GLN A 15 3.32 -8.49 5.35
C GLN A 15 2.60 -7.14 5.47
N PHE A 16 3.30 -6.14 6.00
CA PHE A 16 2.79 -4.78 6.13
C PHE A 16 2.42 -4.16 4.77
N VAL A 17 3.37 -4.18 3.83
CA VAL A 17 3.18 -3.61 2.48
C VAL A 17 2.02 -4.31 1.76
N LEU A 18 2.02 -5.65 1.74
CA LEU A 18 0.95 -6.42 1.07
C LEU A 18 -0.42 -6.13 1.69
N MET A 19 -0.51 -6.07 3.03
CA MET A 19 -1.75 -5.76 3.73
C MET A 19 -2.27 -4.36 3.38
N VAL A 20 -1.44 -3.33 3.52
CA VAL A 20 -1.89 -1.95 3.29
C VAL A 20 -2.27 -1.73 1.83
N VAL A 21 -1.49 -2.28 0.90
CA VAL A 21 -1.77 -2.15 -0.55
C VAL A 21 -3.06 -2.88 -0.92
N ALA A 22 -3.30 -4.08 -0.37
CA ALA A 22 -4.57 -4.79 -0.57
C ALA A 22 -5.76 -3.98 -0.03
N LEU A 23 -5.61 -3.31 1.12
CA LEU A 23 -6.66 -2.45 1.67
C LEU A 23 -6.89 -1.16 0.86
N CYS A 24 -5.86 -0.70 0.15
CA CYS A 24 -5.98 0.45 -0.75
C CYS A 24 -6.87 0.13 -1.95
N THR A 25 -6.88 -1.12 -2.40
CA THR A 25 -7.71 -1.58 -3.53
C THR A 25 -8.99 -2.27 -3.09
N ALA A 26 -9.10 -2.67 -1.83
CA ALA A 26 -10.32 -3.20 -1.27
C ALA A 26 -11.40 -2.10 -1.21
N GLU A 27 -12.54 -2.34 -1.85
CA GLU A 27 -13.72 -1.46 -1.81
C GLU A 27 -14.47 -1.57 -0.47
N LEU A 28 -13.73 -1.48 0.64
CA LEU A 28 -14.29 -1.54 1.99
C LEU A 28 -14.95 -0.20 2.34
N PRO A 29 -16.26 -0.17 2.64
CA PRO A 29 -16.98 1.07 2.93
C PRO A 29 -16.63 1.69 4.29
N SER A 30 -16.02 0.92 5.20
CA SER A 30 -15.79 1.30 6.59
C SER A 30 -14.30 1.33 6.98
N LEU A 31 -13.40 1.53 6.01
CA LEU A 31 -11.96 1.62 6.29
C LEU A 31 -11.61 3.00 6.87
N ASN A 32 -10.74 3.02 7.88
CA ASN A 32 -10.28 4.24 8.56
C ASN A 32 -9.27 5.08 7.76
N ILE A 33 -9.05 4.74 6.48
CA ILE A 33 -8.15 5.46 5.57
C ILE A 33 -8.99 6.05 4.43
N PRO A 34 -9.01 7.39 4.24
CA PRO A 34 -9.78 8.03 3.19
C PRO A 34 -9.43 7.49 1.79
N HIS A 35 -10.43 7.32 0.93
CA HIS A 35 -10.21 6.81 -0.44
C HIS A 35 -9.15 7.60 -1.24
N PRO A 36 -9.09 8.94 -1.20
CA PRO A 36 -8.04 9.69 -1.91
C PRO A 36 -6.62 9.35 -1.42
N LEU A 37 -6.45 9.13 -0.12
CA LEU A 37 -5.16 8.74 0.45
C LEU A 37 -4.78 7.32 0.03
N ARG A 38 -5.75 6.40 0.01
CA ARG A 38 -5.54 5.01 -0.48
C ARG A 38 -5.10 4.98 -1.94
N ALA A 39 -5.74 5.77 -2.80
CA ALA A 39 -5.34 5.91 -4.20
C ALA A 39 -3.89 6.43 -4.31
N THR A 40 -3.56 7.47 -3.55
CA THR A 40 -2.21 8.06 -3.52
C THR A 40 -1.15 7.05 -3.05
N ILE A 41 -1.43 6.30 -1.99
CA ILE A 41 -0.54 5.26 -1.47
C ILE A 41 -0.29 4.20 -2.55
N PHE A 42 -1.36 3.71 -3.19
CA PHE A 42 -1.23 2.71 -4.25
C PHE A 42 -0.40 3.22 -5.42
N ASP A 43 -0.70 4.41 -5.94
CA ASP A 43 -0.02 4.98 -7.11
C ASP A 43 1.48 5.16 -6.86
N ARG A 44 1.86 5.62 -5.66
CA ARG A 44 3.27 5.74 -5.27
C ARG A 44 3.94 4.39 -5.13
N CYS A 45 3.28 3.41 -4.52
CA CYS A 45 3.80 2.05 -4.42
C CYS A 45 3.98 1.40 -5.81
N TRP A 46 3.03 1.64 -6.71
CA TRP A 46 3.09 1.14 -8.08
C TRP A 46 4.33 1.66 -8.80
N ALA A 47 4.55 2.98 -8.77
CA ALA A 47 5.68 3.64 -9.42
C ALA A 47 7.06 3.17 -8.90
N LEU A 48 7.12 2.61 -7.68
CA LEU A 48 8.35 2.05 -7.11
C LEU A 48 8.62 0.60 -7.54
N ALA A 49 7.58 -0.15 -7.91
CA ALA A 49 7.66 -1.59 -8.16
C ALA A 49 7.46 -1.97 -9.64
N HIS A 50 6.87 -1.10 -10.45
CA HIS A 50 6.49 -1.41 -11.83
C HIS A 50 6.90 -0.31 -12.80
N ASP A 51 7.18 -0.71 -14.04
CA ASP A 51 7.37 0.21 -15.15
C ASP A 51 6.01 0.57 -15.77
N GLY A 52 5.69 1.87 -15.76
CA GLY A 52 4.47 2.41 -16.39
C GLY A 52 3.35 2.76 -15.41
N PRO A 53 2.21 3.28 -15.91
CA PRO A 53 1.12 3.74 -15.06
C PRO A 53 0.34 2.57 -14.44
N PRO A 54 -0.29 2.80 -13.27
CA PRO A 54 -1.15 1.79 -12.64
C PRO A 54 -2.39 1.50 -13.50
N PRO A 55 -2.96 0.27 -13.41
CA PRO A 55 -4.18 -0.10 -14.12
C PRO A 55 -5.36 0.82 -13.77
N VAL A 56 -6.21 1.06 -14.77
CA VAL A 56 -7.43 1.84 -14.61
C VAL A 56 -8.54 1.01 -13.95
N ASP A 57 -8.62 -0.29 -14.26
CA ASP A 57 -9.56 -1.20 -13.61
C ASP A 57 -9.08 -1.50 -12.17
N PRO A 58 -9.85 -1.15 -11.13
CA PRO A 58 -9.50 -1.46 -9.75
C PRO A 58 -9.20 -2.94 -9.48
N LYS A 59 -9.82 -3.85 -10.24
CA LYS A 59 -9.62 -5.30 -10.07
C LYS A 59 -8.25 -5.78 -10.56
N GLU A 60 -7.61 -5.02 -11.44
CA GLU A 60 -6.28 -5.30 -11.97
C GLU A 60 -5.18 -4.65 -11.13
N ARG A 61 -5.54 -3.82 -10.14
CA ARG A 61 -4.60 -3.13 -9.25
C ARG A 61 -4.02 -4.09 -8.22
N VAL A 62 -3.10 -4.93 -8.68
CA VAL A 62 -2.35 -5.90 -7.88
C VAL A 62 -0.89 -5.50 -7.90
N LEU A 63 -0.29 -5.26 -6.74
CA LEU A 63 1.13 -4.96 -6.63
C LEU A 63 1.92 -6.27 -6.65
N ASP A 64 2.60 -6.55 -7.76
CA ASP A 64 3.46 -7.72 -7.88
C ASP A 64 4.85 -7.42 -7.33
N LEU A 65 5.21 -8.08 -6.22
CA LEU A 65 6.51 -7.92 -5.57
C LEU A 65 7.49 -9.06 -5.88
N ARG A 66 7.13 -10.01 -6.76
CA ARG A 66 7.97 -11.18 -7.05
C ARG A 66 9.33 -10.84 -7.65
N GLY A 67 9.41 -9.72 -8.37
CA GLY A 67 10.66 -9.16 -8.90
C GLY A 67 11.34 -8.12 -7.99
N GLY A 68 10.71 -7.78 -6.85
CA GLY A 68 11.19 -6.75 -5.94
C GLY A 68 12.44 -7.20 -5.17
N THR A 69 13.31 -6.24 -4.87
CA THR A 69 14.47 -6.44 -3.98
C THR A 69 14.10 -6.07 -2.55
N GLU A 70 14.96 -6.41 -1.57
CA GLU A 70 14.80 -5.90 -0.19
C GLU A 70 14.75 -4.36 -0.15
N VAL A 71 15.53 -3.70 -1.00
CA VAL A 71 15.52 -2.22 -1.14
C VAL A 71 14.17 -1.73 -1.67
N THR A 72 13.58 -2.42 -2.64
CA THR A 72 12.23 -2.11 -3.14
C THR A 72 11.21 -2.23 -2.01
N LEU A 73 11.30 -3.31 -1.22
CA LEU A 73 10.39 -3.56 -0.12
C LEU A 73 10.50 -2.49 0.99
N GLU A 74 11.73 -2.11 1.35
CA GLU A 74 12.01 -1.05 2.31
C GLU A 74 11.44 0.30 1.81
N ALA A 75 11.68 0.64 0.54
CA ALA A 75 11.16 1.87 -0.06
C ALA A 75 9.63 1.93 -0.03
N LEU A 76 8.95 0.80 -0.28
CA LEU A 76 7.50 0.69 -0.18
C LEU A 76 7.01 0.92 1.26
N ALA A 77 7.64 0.24 2.24
CA ALA A 77 7.28 0.38 3.65
C ALA A 77 7.45 1.82 4.14
N VAL A 78 8.58 2.46 3.82
CA VAL A 78 8.84 3.87 4.15
C VAL A 78 7.82 4.80 3.51
N THR A 79 7.51 4.59 2.23
CA THR A 79 6.54 5.40 1.49
C THR A 79 5.14 5.32 2.11
N ILE A 80 4.69 4.11 2.44
CA ILE A 80 3.39 3.90 3.08
C ILE A 80 3.35 4.59 4.45
N ARG A 81 4.38 4.40 5.29
CA ARG A 81 4.44 5.00 6.63
C ARG A 81 4.44 6.53 6.57
N ALA A 82 5.18 7.12 5.64
CA ALA A 82 5.19 8.56 5.45
C ALA A 82 3.80 9.10 5.08
N GLN A 83 3.10 8.45 4.14
CA GLN A 83 1.75 8.87 3.76
C GLN A 83 0.71 8.73 4.87
N LEU A 84 0.87 7.72 5.74
CA LEU A 84 -0.03 7.54 6.88
C LEU A 84 0.28 8.49 8.04
N ALA A 85 1.53 8.92 8.21
CA ALA A 85 1.92 9.88 9.23
C ALA A 85 1.52 11.33 8.89
N ASP A 86 1.45 11.66 7.60
CA ASP A 86 1.05 12.98 7.09
C ASP A 86 -0.49 13.19 7.05
N ALA A 87 -1.27 12.16 7.38
CA ALA A 87 -2.73 12.11 7.27
C ALA A 87 -3.46 12.43 8.59
#